data_AF-A0A011MQV3-F1
#
_entry.id   AF-A0A011MQV3-F1
#
_cell.length_a   1.000
_cell.length_b   1.000
_cell.length_c   1.000
_cell.angle_alpha   90.00
_cell.angle_beta   90.00
_cell.angle_gamma   90.00
#
_symmetry.space_group_name_H-M   'P 1'
#
loop_
_entity.id
_entity.type
_entity.pdbx_description
1 polymer ?
#
loop_
_entity_poly.entity_id
_entity_poly.type
_entity_poly.pdbx_seq_one_letter_code
_entity_poly.pdbx_strand_id
1 'polypeptide(L)'
;MKDSLRNIAAAVALTVTAAGAAHAASVTVQFPTSAATVVGSVGLIGPTQIGYFWSVARGDLVSQAYPGTGLFGASSLSMDLNVSFNNLSSGDSVNWDVLVNNVDVGDWSWSSADGTGLTNIALSFAPIAGEFSSLALVVKNEVPGGNGSIALGLDTRTTVFNDVPEPATLLLLGLTMAGLAATRRR
;
A
#
# COMPACT_ATOMS: atom_id res chain seq x y z
N MET A 1 24.72 -14.05 49.93
CA MET A 1 24.69 -14.62 48.55
C MET A 1 23.31 -15.07 48.07
N LYS A 2 22.37 -15.46 48.94
CA LYS A 2 20.99 -15.85 48.54
C LYS A 2 20.13 -14.68 48.04
N ASP A 3 20.38 -13.47 48.50
CA ASP A 3 19.53 -12.30 48.18
C ASP A 3 19.85 -11.65 46.83
N SER A 4 21.08 -11.84 46.31
CA SER A 4 21.51 -11.31 45.01
C SER A 4 20.91 -12.09 43.82
N LEU A 5 20.65 -13.39 43.98
CA LEU A 5 20.06 -14.25 42.94
C LEU A 5 18.56 -13.98 42.73
N ARG A 6 17.82 -13.59 43.78
CA ARG A 6 16.39 -13.26 43.69
C ARG A 6 16.14 -11.98 42.90
N ASN A 7 17.01 -10.98 43.03
CA ASN A 7 16.86 -9.69 42.35
C ASN A 7 17.20 -9.78 40.85
N ILE A 8 18.09 -10.68 40.45
CA ILE A 8 18.41 -10.92 39.03
C ILE A 8 17.28 -11.67 38.33
N ALA A 9 16.70 -12.69 38.98
CA ALA A 9 15.56 -13.43 38.43
C ALA A 9 14.31 -12.55 38.24
N ALA A 10 14.06 -11.61 39.15
CA ALA A 10 12.95 -10.66 39.04
C ALA A 10 13.15 -9.64 37.89
N ALA A 11 14.39 -9.17 37.66
CA ALA A 11 14.70 -8.25 36.56
C ALA A 11 14.59 -8.91 35.16
N VAL A 12 14.89 -10.21 35.06
CA VAL A 12 14.71 -11.00 33.83
C VAL A 12 13.23 -11.31 33.58
N ALA A 13 12.42 -11.52 34.62
CA ALA A 13 10.99 -11.77 34.47
C ALA A 13 10.19 -10.51 34.08
N LEU A 14 10.61 -9.32 34.51
CA LEU A 14 9.90 -8.05 34.25
C LEU A 14 10.19 -7.45 32.86
N THR A 15 11.21 -7.92 32.16
CA THR A 15 11.57 -7.44 30.81
C THR A 15 10.88 -8.22 29.69
N VAL A 16 10.21 -9.33 29.99
CA VAL A 16 9.51 -10.18 29.01
C VAL A 16 8.09 -9.68 28.70
N THR A 17 7.50 -8.81 29.51
CA THR A 17 6.06 -8.48 29.43
C THR A 17 5.70 -7.29 28.53
N ALA A 18 6.65 -6.66 27.83
CA ALA A 18 6.38 -5.47 27.00
C ALA A 18 6.58 -5.67 25.48
N ALA A 19 6.82 -6.90 25.03
CA ALA A 19 6.76 -7.21 23.60
C ALA A 19 5.29 -7.42 23.22
N GLY A 20 4.57 -6.34 22.93
CA GLY A 20 3.29 -6.45 22.23
C GLY A 20 3.53 -7.20 20.93
N ALA A 21 2.90 -8.36 20.77
CA ALA A 21 2.93 -9.10 19.51
C ALA A 21 2.24 -8.22 18.45
N ALA A 22 3.03 -7.57 17.61
CA ALA A 22 2.51 -7.00 16.39
C ALA A 22 2.06 -8.20 15.52
N HIS A 23 0.80 -8.17 15.09
CA HIS A 23 0.22 -9.20 14.23
C HIS A 23 0.07 -8.63 12.83
N ALA A 24 0.51 -9.39 11.83
CA ALA A 24 0.24 -9.05 10.44
C ALA A 24 -1.26 -9.19 10.19
N ALA A 25 -1.84 -8.17 9.56
CA ALA A 25 -3.23 -8.10 9.22
C ALA A 25 -3.37 -7.56 7.79
N SER A 26 -4.57 -7.75 7.23
CA SER A 26 -4.88 -7.26 5.90
C SER A 26 -6.35 -6.88 5.80
N VAL A 27 -6.64 -5.88 4.98
CA VAL A 27 -8.01 -5.56 4.55
C VAL A 27 -8.10 -5.68 3.04
N THR A 28 -9.18 -6.26 2.54
CA THR A 28 -9.49 -6.29 1.11
C THR A 28 -10.66 -5.34 0.84
N VAL A 29 -10.47 -4.44 -0.12
CA VAL A 29 -11.46 -3.47 -0.59
C VAL A 29 -11.62 -3.57 -2.10
N GLN A 30 -12.70 -3.01 -2.63
CA GLN A 30 -12.86 -2.80 -4.06
C GLN A 30 -12.43 -1.38 -4.41
N PHE A 31 -11.61 -1.23 -5.44
CA PHE A 31 -11.12 0.06 -5.93
C PHE A 31 -10.83 -0.02 -7.43
N PRO A 32 -11.23 0.98 -8.24
CA PRO A 32 -12.20 2.03 -7.91
C PRO A 32 -13.63 1.49 -7.97
N THR A 33 -14.58 2.03 -7.20
CA THR A 33 -16.01 1.69 -7.32
C THR A 33 -16.79 2.85 -7.95
N SER A 34 -18.09 2.64 -8.21
CA SER A 34 -18.99 3.69 -8.71
C SER A 34 -19.17 4.88 -7.74
N ALA A 35 -18.75 4.74 -6.48
CA ALA A 35 -18.76 5.81 -5.48
C ALA A 35 -17.44 6.59 -5.39
N ALA A 36 -16.42 6.24 -6.20
CA ALA A 36 -15.15 6.94 -6.22
C ALA A 36 -15.33 8.39 -6.69
N THR A 37 -14.53 9.30 -6.13
CA THR A 37 -14.37 10.65 -6.66
C THR A 37 -13.42 10.59 -7.85
N VAL A 38 -13.89 11.05 -9.01
CA VAL A 38 -13.15 11.02 -10.28
C VAL A 38 -12.99 12.44 -10.79
N VAL A 39 -11.74 12.86 -10.98
CA VAL A 39 -11.40 14.00 -11.83
C VAL A 39 -10.84 13.40 -13.11
N GLY A 40 -11.57 13.60 -14.20
CA GLY A 40 -11.21 13.09 -15.51
C GLY A 40 -11.97 13.90 -16.55
N SER A 41 -11.72 13.68 -17.83
CA SER A 41 -12.56 14.32 -18.83
C SER A 41 -14.02 13.87 -18.78
N VAL A 42 -14.25 12.65 -18.32
CA VAL A 42 -15.57 12.09 -18.03
C VAL A 42 -15.46 11.40 -16.67
N GLY A 43 -16.40 11.67 -15.76
CA GLY A 43 -16.44 11.00 -14.46
C GLY A 43 -16.80 9.53 -14.61
N LEU A 44 -18.09 9.24 -14.76
CA LEU A 44 -18.60 7.89 -15.05
C LEU A 44 -18.89 7.77 -16.55
N ILE A 45 -18.25 6.81 -17.24
CA ILE A 45 -18.54 6.53 -18.66
C ILE A 45 -19.73 5.58 -18.78
N GLY A 46 -19.83 4.61 -17.88
CA GLY A 46 -20.87 3.59 -17.87
C GLY A 46 -20.94 2.86 -16.53
N PRO A 47 -21.78 1.81 -16.41
CA PRO A 47 -21.99 1.12 -15.14
C PRO A 47 -20.74 0.41 -14.60
N THR A 48 -19.72 0.19 -15.43
CA THR A 48 -18.52 -0.58 -15.12
C THR A 48 -17.22 0.17 -15.42
N GLN A 49 -17.29 1.45 -15.77
CA GLN A 49 -16.13 2.20 -16.26
C GLN A 49 -16.19 3.68 -15.88
N ILE A 50 -15.02 4.20 -15.50
CA ILE A 50 -14.81 5.61 -15.16
C ILE A 50 -13.67 6.23 -15.97
N GLY A 51 -13.73 7.55 -16.04
CA GLY A 51 -12.62 8.38 -16.46
C GLY A 51 -12.62 8.73 -17.94
N TYR A 52 -11.67 9.57 -18.27
CA TYR A 52 -10.75 9.34 -19.37
C TYR A 52 -9.53 10.13 -18.90
N PHE A 53 -8.42 9.44 -18.74
CA PHE A 53 -7.28 9.94 -18.00
C PHE A 53 -6.09 10.10 -18.94
N TRP A 54 -5.49 11.29 -18.90
CA TRP A 54 -4.35 11.65 -19.72
C TRP A 54 -3.63 12.93 -19.28
N SER A 55 -4.15 13.67 -18.31
CA SER A 55 -3.72 15.05 -18.05
C SER A 55 -3.43 15.33 -16.57
N VAL A 56 -2.15 15.47 -16.24
CA VAL A 56 -1.72 16.04 -14.96
C VAL A 56 -2.13 17.51 -14.84
N ALA A 57 -2.16 18.26 -15.95
CA ALA A 57 -2.53 19.69 -15.93
C ALA A 57 -4.01 19.90 -15.56
N ARG A 58 -4.90 18.96 -15.95
CA ARG A 58 -6.30 18.93 -15.51
C ARG A 58 -6.46 18.42 -14.07
N GLY A 59 -5.43 17.78 -13.52
CA GLY A 59 -5.48 17.14 -12.21
C GLY A 59 -6.24 15.81 -12.24
N ASP A 60 -6.10 15.05 -13.32
CA ASP A 60 -6.76 13.76 -13.46
C ASP A 60 -6.42 12.82 -12.29
N LEU A 61 -7.46 12.30 -11.63
CA LEU A 61 -7.33 11.38 -10.51
C LEU A 61 -8.59 10.53 -10.33
N VAL A 62 -8.41 9.42 -9.62
CA VAL A 62 -9.50 8.68 -8.99
C VAL A 62 -9.15 8.43 -7.53
N SER A 63 -10.08 8.72 -6.62
CA SER A 63 -9.87 8.54 -5.18
C SER A 63 -11.10 7.99 -4.49
N GLN A 64 -10.90 7.22 -3.44
CA GLN A 64 -11.98 6.64 -2.65
C GLN A 64 -11.59 6.51 -1.18
N ALA A 65 -12.56 6.72 -0.29
CA ALA A 65 -12.40 6.57 1.15
C ALA A 65 -12.91 5.21 1.64
N TYR A 66 -12.25 4.67 2.65
CA TYR A 66 -12.54 3.42 3.34
C TYR A 66 -12.50 3.64 4.86
N PRO A 67 -13.47 4.34 5.45
CA PRO A 67 -13.47 4.59 6.88
C PRO A 67 -13.67 3.29 7.68
N GLY A 68 -12.98 3.14 8.81
CA GLY A 68 -13.21 2.04 9.74
C GLY A 68 -12.73 0.67 9.26
N THR A 69 -11.61 0.61 8.52
CA THR A 69 -10.98 -0.65 8.10
C THR A 69 -10.32 -1.41 9.25
N GLY A 70 -9.97 -0.72 10.34
CA GLY A 70 -9.24 -1.26 11.48
C GLY A 70 -7.79 -1.65 11.19
N LEU A 71 -7.29 -1.41 9.96
CA LEU A 71 -5.91 -1.72 9.58
C LEU A 71 -5.00 -0.52 9.87
N PHE A 72 -4.18 -0.62 10.91
CA PHE A 72 -3.22 0.43 11.27
C PHE A 72 -1.82 0.11 10.76
N GLY A 73 -1.08 1.12 10.33
CA GLY A 73 0.31 0.94 9.93
C GLY A 73 0.47 0.24 8.58
N ALA A 74 -0.39 0.55 7.60
CA ALA A 74 -0.30 -0.04 6.27
C ALA A 74 1.12 0.12 5.70
N SER A 75 1.70 -0.97 5.20
CA SER A 75 3.09 -1.02 4.72
C SER A 75 3.24 -1.71 3.37
N SER A 76 2.20 -2.39 2.89
CA SER A 76 2.18 -2.95 1.54
C SER A 76 0.78 -3.02 0.97
N LEU A 77 0.72 -3.12 -0.35
CA LEU A 77 -0.49 -3.04 -1.17
C LEU A 77 -0.35 -4.02 -2.33
N SER A 78 -1.40 -4.78 -2.60
CA SER A 78 -1.59 -5.56 -3.84
C SER A 78 -2.91 -5.14 -4.46
N MET A 79 -2.88 -4.60 -5.67
CA MET A 79 -4.03 -4.01 -6.33
C MET A 79 -4.18 -4.55 -7.74
N ASP A 80 -5.35 -5.09 -8.03
CA ASP A 80 -5.77 -5.37 -9.39
C ASP A 80 -6.34 -4.08 -9.99
N LEU A 81 -5.91 -3.76 -11.20
CA LEU A 81 -6.40 -2.63 -12.00
C LEU A 81 -6.87 -3.14 -13.35
N ASN A 82 -8.06 -2.70 -13.76
CA ASN A 82 -8.61 -3.01 -15.08
C ASN A 82 -8.52 -1.78 -15.97
N VAL A 83 -7.68 -1.80 -17.00
CA VAL A 83 -7.76 -0.81 -18.07
C VAL A 83 -8.80 -1.29 -19.08
N SER A 84 -9.99 -0.74 -18.98
CA SER A 84 -11.16 -1.15 -19.79
C SER A 84 -11.21 -0.47 -21.15
N PHE A 85 -10.47 0.64 -21.31
CA PHE A 85 -10.30 1.33 -22.58
C PHE A 85 -8.90 1.93 -22.67
N ASN A 86 -8.28 1.79 -23.83
CA ASN A 86 -6.98 2.36 -24.14
C ASN A 86 -6.99 2.79 -25.61
N ASN A 87 -6.89 4.09 -25.85
CA ASN A 87 -6.78 4.67 -27.18
C ASN A 87 -5.55 5.57 -27.30
N LEU A 88 -4.50 5.26 -26.54
CA LEU A 88 -3.24 5.97 -26.60
C LEU A 88 -2.58 5.77 -27.97
N SER A 89 -2.01 6.84 -28.52
CA SER A 89 -1.14 6.76 -29.70
C SER A 89 0.14 5.99 -29.39
N SER A 90 0.73 5.39 -30.43
CA SER A 90 1.95 4.59 -30.29
C SER A 90 3.09 5.40 -29.65
N GLY A 91 3.67 4.85 -28.58
CA GLY A 91 4.75 5.49 -27.83
C GLY A 91 4.29 6.34 -26.64
N ASP A 92 2.99 6.61 -26.50
CA ASP A 92 2.44 7.33 -25.35
C ASP A 92 2.06 6.40 -24.18
N SER A 93 2.10 6.96 -22.98
CA SER A 93 1.71 6.32 -21.73
C SER A 93 1.03 7.29 -20.77
N VAL A 94 0.23 6.77 -19.86
CA VAL A 94 -0.26 7.48 -18.67
C VAL A 94 0.46 6.90 -17.46
N ASN A 95 1.12 7.78 -16.71
CA ASN A 95 1.86 7.47 -15.50
C ASN A 95 1.06 7.96 -14.30
N TRP A 96 1.10 7.21 -13.21
CA TRP A 96 0.24 7.39 -12.05
C TRP A 96 1.04 7.31 -10.77
N ASP A 97 0.77 8.22 -9.83
CA ASP A 97 1.11 8.06 -8.42
C ASP A 97 0.02 7.20 -7.77
N VAL A 98 0.42 6.23 -6.97
CA VAL A 98 -0.46 5.45 -6.12
C VAL A 98 -0.37 6.02 -4.71
N LEU A 99 -1.48 6.50 -4.18
CA LEU A 99 -1.54 7.11 -2.85
C LEU A 99 -2.35 6.24 -1.89
N VAL A 100 -1.81 6.04 -0.70
CA VAL A 100 -2.51 5.43 0.44
C VAL A 100 -2.55 6.45 1.56
N ASN A 101 -3.73 6.77 2.09
CA ASN A 101 -3.91 7.84 3.09
C ASN A 101 -3.26 9.17 2.65
N ASN A 102 -3.33 9.49 1.35
CA ASN A 102 -2.72 10.68 0.76
C ASN A 102 -1.17 10.72 0.81
N VAL A 103 -0.52 9.59 1.11
CA VAL A 103 0.93 9.38 1.02
C VAL A 103 1.23 8.62 -0.26
N ASP A 104 2.16 9.13 -1.07
CA ASP A 104 2.68 8.43 -2.25
C ASP A 104 3.42 7.16 -1.82
N VAL A 105 2.99 6.01 -2.35
CA VAL A 105 3.54 4.68 -2.05
C VAL A 105 4.19 4.01 -3.25
N GLY A 106 4.19 4.65 -4.43
CA GLY A 106 4.79 4.12 -5.63
C GLY A 106 4.03 4.47 -6.91
N ASP A 107 4.57 3.99 -8.02
CA ASP A 107 4.13 4.38 -9.36
C ASP A 107 3.51 3.21 -10.12
N TRP A 108 2.58 3.55 -11.01
CA TRP A 108 2.07 2.66 -12.04
C TRP A 108 2.03 3.37 -13.39
N SER A 109 2.32 2.66 -14.47
CA SER A 109 2.24 3.20 -15.84
C SER A 109 1.50 2.26 -16.76
N TRP A 110 0.74 2.82 -17.69
CA TRP A 110 0.08 2.06 -18.75
C TRP A 110 0.29 2.75 -20.09
N SER A 111 0.75 2.00 -21.09
CA SER A 111 1.11 2.49 -22.41
C SER A 111 0.13 2.04 -23.49
N SER A 112 0.26 2.63 -24.68
CA SER A 112 -0.43 2.15 -25.88
C SER A 112 -0.12 0.69 -26.21
N ALA A 113 1.07 0.19 -25.85
CA ALA A 113 1.47 -1.19 -26.13
C ALA A 113 0.82 -2.22 -25.19
N ASP A 114 0.34 -1.80 -24.02
CA ASP A 114 -0.25 -2.69 -23.02
C ASP A 114 -1.70 -3.08 -23.35
N GLY A 115 -2.37 -2.33 -24.24
CA GLY A 115 -3.74 -2.61 -24.66
C GLY A 115 -4.76 -2.41 -23.53
N THR A 116 -5.77 -3.28 -23.47
CA THR A 116 -6.78 -3.34 -22.40
C THR A 116 -6.66 -4.63 -21.63
N GLY A 117 -7.03 -4.61 -20.34
CA GLY A 117 -7.01 -5.81 -19.52
C GLY A 117 -6.77 -5.55 -18.04
N LEU A 118 -6.69 -6.65 -17.30
CA LEU A 118 -6.35 -6.67 -15.89
C LEU A 118 -4.84 -6.73 -15.70
N THR A 119 -4.33 -5.93 -14.78
CA THR A 119 -2.97 -6.00 -14.26
C THR A 119 -3.00 -6.03 -12.75
N ASN A 120 -2.00 -6.66 -12.14
CA ASN A 120 -1.78 -6.57 -10.71
C ASN A 120 -0.53 -5.72 -10.45
N ILE A 121 -0.63 -4.78 -9.51
CA ILE A 121 0.52 -4.05 -8.97
C ILE A 121 0.70 -4.43 -7.51
N ALA A 122 1.94 -4.68 -7.11
CA ALA A 122 2.32 -4.99 -5.74
C ALA A 122 3.41 -4.00 -5.28
N LEU A 123 3.11 -3.24 -4.23
CA LEU A 123 3.96 -2.18 -3.70
C LEU A 123 4.27 -2.45 -2.23
N SER A 124 5.53 -2.26 -1.85
CA SER A 124 5.99 -2.28 -0.46
C SER A 124 6.59 -0.92 -0.12
N PHE A 125 6.23 -0.38 1.03
CA PHE A 125 6.54 0.98 1.43
C PHE A 125 6.74 1.07 2.95
N ALA A 126 7.25 2.21 3.42
CA ALA A 126 7.38 2.45 4.86
C ALA A 126 5.99 2.47 5.53
N PRO A 127 5.83 1.92 6.75
CA PRO A 127 4.55 1.92 7.43
C PRO A 127 3.95 3.34 7.54
N ILE A 128 2.72 3.49 7.07
CA ILE A 128 1.97 4.75 7.11
C ILE A 128 1.29 4.89 8.46
N ALA A 129 1.52 6.00 9.15
CA ALA A 129 0.90 6.26 10.44
C ALA A 129 -0.63 6.37 10.32
N GLY A 130 -1.32 5.79 11.29
CA GLY A 130 -2.79 5.80 11.36
C GLY A 130 -3.44 4.61 10.67
N GLU A 131 -4.76 4.67 10.58
CA GLU A 131 -5.61 3.65 9.97
C GLU A 131 -5.67 3.84 8.45
N PHE A 132 -5.62 2.74 7.69
CA PHE A 132 -5.95 2.78 6.27
C PHE A 132 -7.36 3.30 6.07
N SER A 133 -7.49 4.40 5.33
CA SER A 133 -8.72 5.17 5.20
C SER A 133 -8.96 5.74 3.81
N SER A 134 -7.96 5.78 2.94
CA SER A 134 -8.15 6.21 1.56
C SER A 134 -7.14 5.61 0.61
N LEU A 135 -7.56 5.56 -0.65
CA LEU A 135 -6.75 5.14 -1.77
C LEU A 135 -6.99 6.07 -2.95
N ALA A 136 -5.92 6.48 -3.65
CA ALA A 136 -6.04 7.25 -4.88
C ALA A 136 -5.01 6.85 -5.93
N LEU A 137 -5.37 7.06 -7.20
CA LEU A 137 -4.46 7.10 -8.34
C LEU A 137 -4.49 8.52 -8.91
N VAL A 138 -3.33 9.14 -9.07
CA VAL A 138 -3.20 10.51 -9.59
C VAL A 138 -2.31 10.50 -10.82
N VAL A 139 -2.77 11.07 -11.94
CA VAL A 139 -1.97 11.13 -13.16
C VAL A 139 -0.78 12.07 -12.97
N LYS A 140 0.42 11.60 -13.33
CA LYS A 140 1.72 12.30 -13.16
C LYS A 140 2.18 13.05 -14.40
N ASN A 141 1.71 12.67 -15.58
CA ASN A 141 2.19 13.19 -16.84
C ASN A 141 1.06 13.77 -17.70
N GLU A 142 1.45 14.50 -18.74
CA GLU A 142 0.55 14.97 -19.78
C GLU A 142 0.77 14.13 -21.03
N VAL A 143 -0.28 13.46 -21.50
CA VAL A 143 -0.30 12.89 -22.85
C VAL A 143 -0.59 14.04 -23.83
N PRO A 144 0.19 14.20 -24.91
CA PRO A 144 -0.05 15.26 -25.88
C PRO A 144 -1.48 15.29 -26.41
N GLY A 145 -2.01 16.49 -26.62
CA GLY A 145 -3.37 16.66 -27.13
C GLY A 145 -3.59 15.93 -28.47
N GLY A 146 -4.63 15.11 -28.53
CA GLY A 146 -4.95 14.27 -29.70
C GLY A 146 -4.37 12.86 -29.65
N ASN A 147 -3.51 12.55 -28.69
CA ASN A 147 -2.88 11.23 -28.55
C ASN A 147 -3.67 10.25 -27.66
N GLY A 148 -4.92 10.57 -27.36
CA GLY A 148 -5.85 9.68 -26.68
C GLY A 148 -5.73 9.65 -25.17
N SER A 149 -6.28 8.60 -24.58
CA SER A 149 -6.47 8.45 -23.13
C SER A 149 -6.71 6.99 -22.75
N ILE A 150 -6.72 6.73 -21.45
CA ILE A 150 -7.17 5.46 -20.88
C ILE A 150 -8.39 5.65 -19.99
N ALA A 151 -9.17 4.60 -19.80
CA ALA A 151 -10.24 4.55 -18.80
C ALA A 151 -10.16 3.28 -17.96
N LEU A 152 -10.62 3.39 -16.71
CA LEU A 152 -10.49 2.34 -15.71
C LEU A 152 -11.83 1.62 -15.53
N GLY A 153 -11.76 0.30 -15.45
CA GLY A 153 -12.88 -0.54 -15.01
C GLY A 153 -13.10 -0.41 -13.51
N LEU A 154 -14.32 -0.73 -13.08
CA LEU A 154 -14.72 -0.66 -11.68
C LEU A 154 -14.58 -2.01 -10.96
N ASP A 155 -14.64 -1.91 -9.63
CA ASP A 155 -14.84 -3.00 -8.66
C ASP A 155 -13.75 -4.08 -8.66
N THR A 156 -12.53 -3.71 -9.08
CA THR A 156 -11.34 -4.54 -8.96
C THR A 156 -10.85 -4.65 -7.52
N ARG A 157 -10.12 -5.73 -7.24
CA ARG A 157 -9.72 -6.11 -5.89
C ARG A 157 -8.43 -5.39 -5.47
N THR A 158 -8.43 -4.84 -4.26
CA THR A 158 -7.23 -4.30 -3.63
C THR A 158 -7.08 -4.86 -2.22
N THR A 159 -5.90 -5.34 -1.88
CA THR A 159 -5.57 -5.82 -0.53
C THR A 159 -4.42 -5.00 0.03
N VAL A 160 -4.63 -4.43 1.21
CA VAL A 160 -3.63 -3.66 1.96
C VAL A 160 -3.19 -4.49 3.16
N PHE A 161 -1.91 -4.48 3.47
CA PHE A 161 -1.33 -5.23 4.59
C PHE A 161 -0.56 -4.30 5.52
N ASN A 162 -0.45 -4.71 6.79
CA ASN A 162 0.56 -4.20 7.70
C ASN A 162 1.53 -5.35 8.03
N ASP A 163 2.72 -5.27 7.45
CA ASP A 163 3.79 -6.20 7.74
C ASP A 163 4.39 -5.86 9.09
N VAL A 164 4.57 -6.87 9.93
CA VAL A 164 5.14 -6.71 11.26
C VAL A 164 6.66 -6.64 11.13
N PRO A 165 7.32 -5.53 11.53
CA PRO A 165 8.76 -5.54 11.71
C PRO A 165 9.06 -6.51 12.84
N GLU A 166 9.80 -7.59 12.64
CA GLU A 166 10.03 -8.59 13.69
C GLU A 166 10.80 -7.99 14.89
N PRO A 167 10.17 -7.64 16.03
CA PRO A 167 10.90 -7.01 17.14
C PRO A 167 11.51 -8.08 18.05
N ALA A 168 10.94 -9.30 18.03
CA ALA A 168 11.25 -10.35 18.98
C ALA A 168 12.40 -11.27 18.53
N THR A 169 12.56 -11.53 17.23
CA THR A 169 13.67 -12.36 16.71
C THR A 169 15.01 -11.69 16.89
N LEU A 170 15.13 -10.38 16.63
CA LEU A 170 16.39 -9.64 16.84
C LEU A 170 16.76 -9.52 18.32
N LEU A 171 15.79 -9.27 19.20
CA LEU A 171 16.03 -9.21 20.64
C LEU A 171 16.42 -10.60 21.19
N LEU A 172 15.74 -11.66 20.77
CA LEU A 172 16.04 -13.04 21.17
C LEU A 172 17.40 -13.51 20.62
N LEU A 173 17.75 -13.15 19.38
CA LEU A 173 19.07 -13.44 18.81
C LEU A 173 20.19 -12.67 19.55
N GLY A 174 19.95 -11.40 19.89
CA GLY A 174 20.88 -10.61 20.70
C GLY A 174 21.08 -11.17 22.11
N LEU A 175 20.00 -11.57 22.77
CA LEU A 175 20.04 -12.14 24.13
C LEU A 175 20.68 -13.55 24.15
N THR A 176 20.42 -14.38 23.13
CA THR A 176 21.05 -15.70 23.01
C THR A 176 22.55 -15.58 22.74
N MET A 177 22.98 -14.68 21.86
CA MET A 177 24.41 -14.43 21.61
C MET A 177 25.13 -13.86 22.84
N ALA A 178 24.50 -12.95 23.58
CA ALA A 178 25.05 -12.42 24.83
C ALA A 178 25.14 -13.52 25.92
N GLY A 179 24.15 -14.40 26.01
CA GLY A 179 24.15 -15.56 26.91
C GLY A 179 25.26 -16.57 26.58
N LEU A 180 25.46 -16.87 25.29
CA LEU A 180 26.53 -17.76 24.80
C LEU A 180 27.93 -17.16 24.99
N ALA A 181 28.10 -15.84 24.88
CA ALA A 181 29.36 -15.17 25.17
C ALA A 181 29.71 -15.19 26.67
N ALA A 182 28.69 -15.12 27.54
CA ALA A 182 28.87 -15.17 28.99
C ALA A 182 29.21 -16.57 29.51
N THR A 183 28.71 -17.64 28.88
CA THR A 183 29.04 -19.03 29.26
C THR A 183 30.43 -19.47 28.82
N ARG A 184 31.03 -18.81 27.80
CA ARG A 184 32.37 -19.13 27.30
C ARG A 184 33.52 -18.49 28.09
N ARG A 185 33.22 -17.59 29.04
CA ARG A 185 34.20 -16.90 29.91
C ARG A 185 34.27 -17.45 31.34
N ARG A 186 33.66 -18.61 31.61
CA ARG A 186 33.83 -19.36 32.85
C ARG A 186 34.68 -20.59 32.64
#